data_AF-A0A5B8SUY2-F1
#
_entry.id   AF-A0A5B8SUY2-F1
#
_cell.length_a   1.000
_cell.length_b   1.000
_cell.length_c   1.000
_cell.angle_alpha   90.00
_cell.angle_beta   90.00
_cell.angle_gamma   90.00
#
_symmetry.space_group_name_H-M   'P 1'
#
loop_
_entity.id
_entity.type
_entity.pdbx_description
1 polymer ?
#
loop_
_entity_poly.entity_id
_entity_poly.type
_entity_poly.pdbx_seq_one_letter_code
_entity_poly.pdbx_strand_id
1 'polypeptide(L)'
;MYIINTLSITMMDKFPANLHLKEIKPDKAARLAAKMHKVNGVESYVNNADHARIFSETLGIDVAHRPEIFYMKGGDNALLGKYFSPEAPFGSKEIPEGGQLRWFLVEVR
;
A
#
# COMPACT_ATOMS: atom_id res chain seq x y z
N MET A 1 9.30 -5.51 -4.05
CA MET A 1 7.99 -4.83 -4.18
C MET A 1 7.48 -4.61 -2.78
N TYR A 2 6.88 -3.44 -2.54
CA TYR A 2 6.45 -3.02 -1.21
C TYR A 2 4.93 -3.04 -1.08
N ILE A 3 4.40 -3.25 0.12
CA ILE A 3 2.99 -3.04 0.45
C ILE A 3 2.90 -1.89 1.46
N ILE A 4 2.11 -0.88 1.11
CA ILE A 4 1.92 0.33 1.92
C ILE A 4 0.43 0.63 2.07
N ASN A 5 0.04 1.26 3.18
CA ASN A 5 -1.33 1.76 3.37
C ASN A 5 -1.44 3.29 3.32
N THR A 6 -0.29 3.97 3.20
CA THR A 6 -0.17 5.42 3.14
C THR A 6 0.92 5.77 2.13
N LEU A 7 0.74 6.89 1.45
CA LEU A 7 1.74 7.49 0.59
C LEU A 7 1.90 8.95 1.03
N SER A 8 3.12 9.34 1.38
CA SER A 8 3.49 10.70 1.79
C SER A 8 4.66 11.18 0.96
N ILE A 9 4.74 12.49 0.70
CA ILE A 9 5.88 13.11 0.03
C ILE A 9 7.20 12.87 0.77
N THR A 10 7.12 12.72 2.10
CA THR A 10 8.29 12.44 2.97
C THR A 10 8.87 11.04 2.74
N MET A 11 8.20 10.18 1.97
CA MET A 11 8.70 8.85 1.62
C MET A 11 9.61 8.89 0.38
N MET A 12 9.79 10.03 -0.28
CA MET A 12 10.69 10.13 -1.43
C MET A 12 12.14 10.30 -0.96
N ASP A 13 13.04 9.42 -1.42
CA ASP A 13 14.48 9.50 -1.07
C ASP A 13 15.15 10.76 -1.66
N LYS A 14 14.72 11.20 -2.85
CA LYS A 14 15.33 12.32 -3.58
C LYS A 14 14.28 13.14 -4.31
N PHE A 15 14.64 14.39 -4.60
CA PHE A 15 13.86 15.30 -5.43
C PHE A 15 14.73 15.88 -6.56
N PRO A 16 14.15 16.16 -7.75
CA PRO A 16 12.76 15.87 -8.14
C PRO A 16 12.49 14.36 -8.24
N ALA A 17 11.24 13.95 -8.03
CA ALA A 17 10.78 12.56 -8.18
C ALA A 17 9.55 12.50 -9.07
N ASN A 18 9.49 11.55 -10.01
CA ASN A 18 8.32 11.33 -10.83
C ASN A 18 7.51 10.15 -10.28
N LEU A 19 6.33 10.44 -9.75
CA LEU A 19 5.48 9.41 -9.18
C LEU A 19 4.35 9.05 -10.14
N HIS A 20 4.23 7.77 -10.48
CA HIS A 20 3.12 7.26 -11.27
C HIS A 20 2.19 6.45 -10.36
N LEU A 21 0.91 6.83 -10.32
CA LEU A 21 -0.13 6.08 -9.62
C LEU A 21 -1.15 5.57 -10.62
N LYS A 22 -1.44 4.28 -10.53
CA LYS A 22 -2.50 3.64 -11.32
C LYS A 22 -3.41 2.83 -10.43
N GLU A 23 -4.68 3.19 -10.38
CA GLU A 23 -5.70 2.37 -9.72
C GLU A 23 -5.78 0.99 -10.41
N ILE A 24 -5.81 -0.06 -9.60
CA ILE A 24 -5.91 -1.45 -10.02
C ILE A 24 -7.01 -2.14 -9.23
N LYS A 25 -7.61 -3.18 -9.83
CA LYS A 25 -8.59 -4.01 -9.16
C LYS A 25 -7.92 -4.91 -8.10
N PRO A 26 -8.64 -5.33 -7.03
CA PRO A 26 -8.09 -6.17 -5.96
C PRO A 26 -7.50 -7.50 -6.47
N ASP A 27 -8.14 -8.14 -7.44
CA ASP A 27 -7.66 -9.39 -8.07
C ASP A 27 -6.29 -9.19 -8.73
N LYS A 28 -6.06 -8.03 -9.37
CA LYS A 28 -4.76 -7.70 -9.95
C LYS A 28 -3.71 -7.43 -8.87
N ALA A 29 -4.07 -6.75 -7.78
CA ALA A 29 -3.17 -6.52 -6.67
C ALA A 29 -2.71 -7.84 -6.04
N ALA A 30 -3.65 -8.76 -5.77
CA ALA A 30 -3.36 -10.09 -5.24
C ALA A 30 -2.43 -10.90 -6.15
N ARG A 31 -2.68 -10.91 -7.48
CA ARG A 31 -1.79 -11.58 -8.44
C ARG A 31 -0.37 -11.01 -8.43
N LEU A 32 -0.21 -9.69 -8.36
CA LEU A 32 1.09 -9.05 -8.31
C LEU A 32 1.84 -9.37 -7.01
N ALA A 33 1.14 -9.29 -5.87
CA ALA A 33 1.68 -9.64 -4.57
C ALA A 33 2.16 -11.09 -4.53
N ALA A 34 1.30 -12.04 -4.93
CA ALA A 34 1.62 -13.47 -4.97
C ALA A 34 2.80 -13.78 -5.92
N LYS A 35 2.86 -13.13 -7.08
CA LYS A 35 3.98 -13.29 -8.02
C LYS A 35 5.30 -12.82 -7.38
N MET A 36 5.31 -11.63 -6.79
CA MET A 36 6.52 -11.07 -6.20
C MET A 36 6.96 -11.82 -4.94
N HIS A 37 6.00 -12.27 -4.13
CA HIS A 37 6.25 -13.05 -2.93
C HIS A 37 7.04 -14.34 -3.24
N LYS A 38 6.73 -14.99 -4.35
CA LYS A 38 7.45 -16.19 -4.83
C LYS A 38 8.84 -15.90 -5.41
N VAL A 39 9.06 -14.72 -5.97
CA VAL A 39 10.28 -14.40 -6.72
C VAL A 39 11.34 -13.83 -5.78
N ASN A 40 11.02 -12.72 -5.10
CA ASN A 40 11.98 -11.95 -4.29
C ASN A 40 11.43 -11.60 -2.89
N GLY A 41 10.28 -12.15 -2.49
CA GLY A 41 9.55 -11.70 -1.33
C GLY A 41 8.79 -10.39 -1.56
N VAL A 42 7.95 -10.04 -0.58
CA VAL A 42 7.22 -8.77 -0.52
C VAL A 42 7.43 -8.18 0.87
N GLU A 43 7.84 -6.92 0.93
CA GLU A 43 8.07 -6.22 2.18
C GLU A 43 6.86 -5.35 2.52
N SER A 44 6.35 -5.50 3.74
CA SER A 44 5.26 -4.67 4.24
C SER A 44 5.79 -3.47 5.00
N TYR A 45 5.19 -2.31 4.74
CA TYR A 45 5.34 -1.06 5.47
C TYR A 45 3.94 -0.50 5.81
N VAL A 46 3.02 -1.41 6.14
CA VAL A 46 1.67 -1.09 6.57
C VAL A 46 1.70 -0.68 8.04
N ASN A 47 1.35 0.59 8.31
CA ASN A 47 1.49 1.19 9.64
C ASN A 47 0.25 1.01 10.56
N ASN A 48 -0.83 0.40 10.06
CA ASN A 48 -2.06 0.12 10.81
C ASN A 48 -2.34 -1.39 10.80
N ALA A 49 -2.56 -1.98 11.98
CA ALA A 49 -2.71 -3.43 12.13
C ALA A 49 -3.99 -3.98 11.46
N ASP A 50 -5.10 -3.23 11.49
CA ASP A 50 -6.34 -3.63 10.82
C ASP A 50 -6.19 -3.62 9.30
N HIS A 51 -5.49 -2.60 8.77
CA HIS A 51 -5.13 -2.59 7.35
C HIS A 51 -4.26 -3.80 6.99
N ALA A 52 -3.27 -4.14 7.80
CA ALA A 52 -2.41 -5.30 7.57
C ALA A 52 -3.24 -6.59 7.49
N ARG A 53 -4.14 -6.82 8.44
CA ARG A 53 -5.06 -7.98 8.44
C ARG A 53 -5.91 -8.02 7.16
N ILE A 54 -6.57 -6.91 6.81
CA ILE A 54 -7.46 -6.88 5.63
C ILE A 54 -6.66 -7.02 4.33
N PHE A 55 -5.43 -6.49 4.28
CA PHE A 55 -4.55 -6.66 3.13
C PHE A 55 -4.11 -8.12 3.01
N SER A 56 -3.81 -8.80 4.12
CA SER A 56 -3.51 -10.24 4.09
C SER A 56 -4.66 -11.04 3.51
N GLU A 57 -5.89 -10.78 3.95
CA GLU A 57 -7.11 -11.42 3.44
C GLU A 57 -7.32 -11.14 1.94
N THR A 58 -7.11 -9.88 1.53
CA THR A 58 -7.33 -9.44 0.14
C THR A 58 -6.27 -9.98 -0.83
N LEU A 59 -5.00 -9.99 -0.40
CA LEU A 59 -3.86 -10.34 -1.26
C LEU A 59 -3.55 -11.84 -1.24
N GLY A 60 -4.05 -12.58 -0.24
CA GLY A 60 -3.80 -14.01 -0.08
C GLY A 60 -2.37 -14.35 0.33
N ILE A 61 -1.65 -13.40 0.95
CA ILE A 61 -0.31 -13.58 1.53
C ILE A 61 -0.28 -12.93 2.91
N ASP A 62 0.68 -13.32 3.76
CA ASP A 62 0.87 -12.64 5.04
C ASP A 62 1.45 -11.23 4.82
N VAL A 63 0.71 -10.21 5.26
CA VAL A 63 1.10 -8.81 5.27
C VAL A 63 1.34 -8.39 6.71
N ALA A 64 2.60 -8.30 7.12
CA ALA A 64 2.97 -7.91 8.48
C ALA A 64 2.62 -6.44 8.77
N HIS A 65 2.19 -6.14 9.99
CA HIS A 65 2.15 -4.76 10.50
C HIS A 65 3.59 -4.27 10.74
N ARG A 66 3.98 -3.18 10.09
CA ARG A 66 5.31 -2.57 10.23
C ARG A 66 5.19 -1.05 10.23
N PRO A 67 5.15 -0.38 11.40
CA PRO A 67 5.01 1.07 11.52
C PRO A 67 6.34 1.84 11.30
N GLU A 68 7.26 1.29 10.51
CA GLU A 68 8.53 1.92 10.19
C GLU A 68 8.39 2.87 9.00
N ILE A 69 9.28 3.87 8.93
CA ILE A 69 9.33 4.80 7.80
C ILE A 69 10.00 4.09 6.61
N PHE A 70 9.28 4.03 5.51
CA PHE A 70 9.77 3.53 4.22
C PHE A 70 10.13 4.67 3.29
N TYR A 71 11.30 4.58 2.66
CA TYR A 71 11.75 5.51 1.64
C TYR A 71 11.79 4.81 0.28
N MET A 72 11.02 5.34 -0.68
CA MET A 72 10.99 4.90 -2.06
C MET A 72 12.14 5.54 -2.85
N LYS A 73 12.86 4.70 -3.59
CA LYS A 73 13.93 5.08 -4.50
C LYS A 73 13.47 5.00 -5.95
N GLY A 74 14.20 5.65 -6.86
CA GLY A 74 13.94 5.53 -8.29
C GLY A 74 13.99 4.07 -8.75
N GLY A 75 12.94 3.64 -9.46
CA GLY A 75 12.73 2.25 -9.89
C GLY A 75 11.90 1.40 -8.92
N ASP A 76 11.59 1.88 -7.71
CA ASP A 76 10.78 1.13 -6.76
C ASP A 76 9.30 1.11 -7.14
N ASN A 77 8.66 -0.02 -6.83
CA ASN A 77 7.24 -0.24 -7.01
C ASN A 77 6.58 -0.68 -5.70
N ALA A 78 5.40 -0.13 -5.41
CA ALA A 78 4.59 -0.47 -4.25
C ALA A 78 3.12 -0.72 -4.61
N LEU A 79 2.50 -1.66 -3.89
CA LEU A 79 1.05 -1.82 -3.83
C LEU A 79 0.54 -0.94 -2.68
N LEU A 80 -0.21 0.10 -3.03
CA LEU A 80 -0.87 0.97 -2.07
C LEU A 80 -2.33 0.52 -1.91
N GLY A 81 -2.67 -0.03 -0.75
CA GLY A 81 -4.06 -0.18 -0.34
C GLY A 81 -4.51 1.08 0.41
N LYS A 82 -5.59 1.73 -0.01
CA LYS A 82 -6.07 2.94 0.63
C LYS A 82 -7.57 2.87 0.82
N TYR A 83 -8.01 3.06 2.07
CA TYR A 83 -9.41 3.26 2.39
C TYR A 83 -9.85 4.66 1.99
N PHE A 84 -10.92 4.72 1.22
CA PHE A 84 -11.66 5.92 0.90
C PHE A 84 -12.99 5.85 1.63
N SER A 85 -13.20 6.74 2.59
CA SER A 85 -14.52 6.99 3.13
C SER A 85 -14.92 8.43 2.77
N PRO A 86 -16.14 8.64 2.27
CA PRO A 86 -16.64 9.98 1.97
C PRO A 86 -16.76 10.87 3.22
N GLU A 87 -16.80 10.31 4.44
CA GLU A 87 -17.10 11.03 5.67
C GLU A 87 -16.16 10.69 6.85
N ALA A 88 -14.94 10.21 6.59
CA ALA A 88 -14.00 9.97 7.69
C ALA A 88 -13.75 11.28 8.47
N PRO A 89 -14.07 11.37 9.78
CA PRO A 89 -13.72 12.53 10.58
C PRO A 89 -12.21 12.76 10.52
N PHE A 90 -11.78 14.01 10.39
CA PHE A 90 -10.36 14.37 10.36
C PHE A 90 -9.65 13.78 11.59
N GLY A 91 -8.68 12.89 11.38
CA GLY A 91 -7.93 12.25 12.46
C GLY A 91 -8.51 10.94 13.01
N SER A 92 -9.58 10.38 12.41
CA SER A 92 -10.04 9.04 12.78
C SER A 92 -8.98 7.97 12.47
N LYS A 93 -8.71 7.09 13.44
CA LYS A 93 -7.84 5.91 13.29
C LYS A 93 -8.62 4.65 12.93
N GLU A 94 -9.94 4.74 12.91
CA GLU A 94 -10.85 3.63 12.62
C GLU A 94 -11.31 3.68 11.17
N ILE A 95 -11.49 2.51 10.57
CA ILE A 95 -12.03 2.37 9.21
C ILE A 95 -13.53 2.68 9.29
N PRO A 96 -14.01 3.78 8.67
CA PRO A 96 -15.42 4.14 8.79
C PRO A 96 -16.32 3.13 8.07
N GLU A 97 -17.53 2.95 8.59
CA GLU A 97 -18.56 2.14 7.95
C GLU A 97 -18.82 2.67 6.52
N GLY A 98 -18.87 1.78 5.53
CA GLY A 98 -19.00 2.15 4.11
C GLY A 98 -17.70 2.60 3.42
N GLY A 99 -16.56 2.55 4.10
CA GLY A 99 -15.25 2.79 3.48
C GLY A 99 -14.92 1.76 2.39
N GLN A 100 -14.47 2.23 1.23
CA GLN A 100 -14.02 1.37 0.13
C GLN A 100 -12.50 1.24 0.14
N LEU A 101 -12.00 0.01 0.21
CA LEU A 101 -10.59 -0.29 -0.03
C LEU A 101 -10.29 -0.25 -1.53
N ARG A 102 -9.45 0.70 -1.95
CA ARG A 102 -8.95 0.82 -3.32
C ARG A 102 -7.47 0.47 -3.36
N TRP A 103 -7.04 -0.05 -4.51
CA TRP A 103 -5.66 -0.48 -4.72
C TRP A 103 -5.00 0.33 -5.82
N PHE A 104 -3.75 0.71 -5.60
CA PHE A 104 -2.95 1.44 -6.58
C PHE A 104 -1.61 0.74 -6.75
N LEU A 105 -1.13 0.68 -7.99
CA LEU A 105 0.27 0.44 -8.28
C LEU A 105 0.97 1.80 -8.29
N VAL A 106 1.96 1.96 -7.41
CA VAL A 106 2.78 3.16 -7.29
C VAL A 106 4.16 2.84 -7.83
N GLU A 107 4.68 3.69 -8.71
CA GLU A 107 6.01 3.58 -9.30
C GLU A 107 6.76 4.91 -9.17
N VAL A 108 8.02 4.88 -8.71
CA VAL A 108 8.92 6.04 -8.76
C VAL A 108 9.82 5.91 -9.99
N ARG A 109 9.80 6.92 -10.86
CA ARG A 109 10.54 6.95 -12.13
C ARG A 109 11.62 8.03 -12.16
#